data_AF-A0A6I1QRC7-F1
#
_entry.id   AF-A0A6I1QRC7-F1
#
_cell.length_a   1.000
_cell.length_b   1.000
_cell.length_c   1.000
_cell.angle_alpha   90.00
_cell.angle_beta   90.00
_cell.angle_gamma   90.00
#
_symmetry.space_group_name_H-M   'P 1'
#
loop_
_entity.id
_entity.type
_entity.pdbx_description
1 polymer ?
#
loop_
_entity_poly.entity_id
_entity_poly.type
_entity_poly.pdbx_seq_one_letter_code
_entity_poly.pdbx_strand_id
1 'polypeptide(L)' 'MDHVVRALLRAVPELATERAVEVMLEAHSAGRAEVIVCPLERAELYRDRLESQGLTATIERV' A
#
# COMPACT_ATOMS: atom_id res chain seq x y z
N MET A 1 -3.25 1.39 -13.77
CA MET A 1 -3.79 1.65 -12.42
C MET A 1 -4.17 0.36 -11.71
N ASP A 2 -4.79 -0.60 -12.39
CA ASP A 2 -5.16 -1.92 -11.82
C ASP A 2 -4.02 -2.71 -11.15
N HIS A 3 -2.79 -2.60 -11.65
CA HIS A 3 -1.62 -3.25 -11.05
C HIS A 3 -1.43 -2.83 -9.59
N VAL A 4 -1.56 -1.53 -9.30
CA VAL A 4 -1.39 -0.96 -7.95
C VAL A 4 -2.46 -1.51 -7.02
N VAL A 5 -3.73 -1.50 -7.46
CA VAL A 5 -4.85 -2.04 -6.67
C VAL A 5 -4.65 -3.52 -6.36
N ARG A 6 -4.26 -4.33 -7.35
CA ARG A 6 -3.99 -5.77 -7.14
C ARG A 6 -2.80 -6.01 -6.22
N ALA A 7 -1.74 -5.22 -6.35
CA ALA A 7 -0.57 -5.33 -5.49
C ALA A 7 -0.90 -4.95 -4.03
N LEU A 8 -1.69 -3.90 -3.82
CA LEU A 8 -2.19 -3.49 -2.50
C LEU A 8 -3.00 -4.61 -1.84
N LEU A 9 -3.96 -5.20 -2.54
CA LEU A 9 -4.79 -6.30 -2.02
C LEU A 9 -4.00 -7.59 -1.75
N ARG A 10 -2.94 -7.86 -2.53
CA ARG A 10 -2.05 -9.01 -2.29
C ARG A 10 -1.12 -8.78 -1.11
N ALA A 11 -0.57 -7.58 -0.98
CA ALA A 11 0.41 -7.26 0.05
C ALA A 11 -0.26 -7.08 1.43
N VAL A 12 -1.43 -6.43 1.45
CA VAL A 12 -2.18 -6.04 2.65
C VAL A 12 -3.56 -6.70 2.63
N PRO A 13 -3.72 -7.93 3.17
CA PRO A 13 -4.98 -8.68 3.09
C PRO A 13 -6.15 -8.04 3.85
N GLU A 14 -5.85 -7.14 4.79
CA GLU A 14 -6.84 -6.41 5.60
C GLU A 14 -7.39 -5.17 4.88
N LEU A 15 -6.82 -4.82 3.72
CA LEU A 15 -7.25 -3.68 2.93
C LEU A 15 -8.49 -4.04 2.12
N ALA A 16 -9.58 -3.26 2.27
CA ALA A 16 -10.76 -3.40 1.43
C ALA A 16 -10.46 -2.97 -0.02
N THR A 17 -11.19 -3.54 -0.97
CA THR A 17 -11.03 -3.21 -2.41
C THR A 17 -11.27 -1.73 -2.68
N GLU A 18 -12.29 -1.15 -2.06
CA GLU A 18 -12.63 0.27 -2.18
C GLU A 18 -11.47 1.15 -1.69
N ARG A 19 -10.90 0.81 -0.52
CA ARG A 19 -9.75 1.53 0.02
C ARG A 19 -8.50 1.38 -0.87
N ALA A 20 -8.27 0.20 -1.45
CA ALA A 20 -7.16 0.00 -2.38
C ALA A 20 -7.29 0.88 -3.63
N VAL A 21 -8.51 1.10 -4.13
CA VAL A 21 -8.78 2.01 -5.24
C VAL A 21 -8.54 3.47 -4.84
N GLU A 22 -9.03 3.88 -3.67
CA GLU A 22 -8.79 5.24 -3.13
C GLU A 22 -7.30 5.54 -2.98
N VAL A 23 -6.55 4.66 -2.32
CA VAL A 23 -5.10 4.78 -2.11
C VAL A 23 -4.36 4.87 -3.44
N MET A 24 -4.73 4.05 -4.42
CA MET A 24 -4.16 4.10 -5.76
C MET A 24 -4.41 5.44 -6.44
N LEU A 25 -5.64 5.96 -6.38
CA LEU A 25 -6.02 7.21 -7.01
C LEU A 25 -5.33 8.41 -6.34
N GLU A 26 -5.25 8.40 -5.01
CA GLU A 26 -4.55 9.42 -4.22
C GLU A 26 -3.06 9.41 -4.55
N ALA A 27 -2.41 8.25 -4.55
CA ALA A 27 -0.99 8.13 -4.90
C ALA A 27 -0.72 8.59 -6.34
N HIS A 28 -1.61 8.31 -7.28
CA HIS A 28 -1.50 8.77 -8.67
C HIS A 28 -1.62 10.28 -8.81
N SER A 29 -2.51 10.91 -8.03
CA SER A 29 -2.86 12.32 -8.17
C SER A 29 -1.99 13.25 -7.30
N ALA A 30 -1.60 12.79 -6.11
CA ALA A 30 -0.85 13.55 -5.11
C ALA A 30 0.61 13.06 -4.94
N GLY A 31 0.99 11.99 -5.64
CA GLY A 31 2.34 11.40 -5.60
C GLY A 31 2.61 10.47 -4.42
N ARG A 32 1.72 10.41 -3.42
CA ARG A 32 1.77 9.47 -2.28
C ARG A 32 0.39 9.30 -1.66
N ALA A 33 0.20 8.22 -0.89
CA ALA A 33 -1.02 7.97 -0.13
C ALA A 33 -0.71 7.10 1.10
N GLU A 34 -1.48 7.27 2.18
CA GLU A 34 -1.40 6.39 3.35
C GLU A 34 -2.19 5.09 3.08
N VAL A 35 -1.51 3.95 3.15
CA VAL A 35 -2.12 2.63 2.93
C VAL A 35 -2.83 2.13 4.18
N ILE A 36 -2.10 2.03 5.30
CA ILE A 36 -2.58 1.46 6.56
C ILE A 36 -1.68 1.86 7.74
N VAL A 37 -2.27 2.05 8.92
CA VAL A 37 -1.56 2.19 10.19
C VAL A 37 -1.55 0.83 10.91
N CYS A 38 -0.36 0.33 11.24
CA CYS A 38 -0.20 -0.97 11.91
C CYS A 38 1.13 -1.04 12.71
N PRO A 39 1.34 -2.07 13.56
CA PRO A 39 2.62 -2.29 14.22
C PRO A 39 3.79 -2.40 13.24
N LEU A 40 4.98 -1.97 13.67
CA LEU A 40 6.18 -1.85 12.82
C LEU A 40 6.51 -3.16 12.05
N GLU A 41 6.47 -4.30 12.72
CA GLU A 41 6.77 -5.61 12.10
C GLU A 41 5.84 -5.91 10.92
N ARG A 42 4.55 -5.54 11.02
CA ARG A 42 3.58 -5.71 9.93
C ARG A 42 3.83 -4.70 8.80
N ALA A 43 4.17 -3.46 9.15
CA ALA A 43 4.51 -2.44 8.17
C ALA A 43 5.73 -2.84 7.32
N GLU A 44 6.76 -3.43 7.94
CA GLU A 44 7.94 -3.97 7.27
C GLU A 44 7.57 -5.12 6.32
N LEU A 45 6.78 -6.09 6.79
CA LEU A 45 6.28 -7.19 5.96
C LEU A 45 5.49 -6.69 4.73
N TYR A 46 4.64 -5.69 4.91
CA TYR A 46 3.84 -5.13 3.81
C TYR A 46 4.68 -4.33 2.83
N ARG A 47 5.65 -3.54 3.31
CA ARG A 47 6.62 -2.83 2.45
C ARG A 47 7.35 -3.82 1.55
N ASP A 48 7.94 -4.87 2.12
CA ASP A 48 8.74 -5.83 1.36
C ASP A 48 7.89 -6.55 0.29
N ARG A 49 6.63 -6.85 0.60
CA ARG A 49 5.66 -7.39 -0.37
C ARG A 49 5.35 -6.41 -1.50
N LEU A 50 5.08 -5.13 -1.19
CA LEU A 50 4.81 -4.10 -2.19
C LEU A 50 6.03 -3.86 -3.10
N GLU A 51 7.22 -3.80 -2.52
CA GLU A 51 8.49 -3.63 -3.24
C GLU A 51 8.77 -4.82 -4.17
N SER A 52 8.48 -6.05 -3.74
CA SER A 52 8.57 -7.24 -4.60
C SER A 52 7.63 -7.21 -5.82
N GLN A 53 6.58 -6.38 -5.79
CA GLN A 53 5.65 -6.15 -6.90
C GLN A 53 6.04 -4.91 -7.74
N GLY A 54 7.19 -4.30 -7.47
CA GLY A 54 7.72 -3.12 -8.16
C GLY A 54 7.10 -1.80 -7.70
N LEU A 55 6.48 -1.74 -6.52
CA LEU A 55 5.96 -0.51 -5.94
C LEU A 55 6.93 0.08 -4.92
N THR A 56 7.08 1.39 -4.92
CA THR A 56 7.81 2.09 -3.85
C THR A 56 6.90 2.23 -2.64
N ALA A 57 7.33 1.70 -1.49
CA ALA A 57 6.63 1.81 -0.22
C ALA A 57 7.59 2.28 0.88
N THR A 58 7.12 3.16 1.77
CA THR A 58 7.91 3.67 2.89
C THR A 58 7.15 3.50 4.19
N ILE A 59 7.86 3.59 5.32
CA ILE A 59 7.28 3.49 6.66
C ILE A 59 7.57 4.80 7.38
N GLU A 60 6.52 5.43 7.91
CA GLU A 60 6.60 6.61 8.77
C GLU A 60 6.25 6.20 10.20
N ARG A 61 7.06 6.64 11.18
CA ARG A 61 6.82 6.37 12.60
C ARG A 61 6.02 7.54 13.18
N VAL A 62 4.85 7.24 13.73
CA VAL A 62 3.95 8.18 14.40
C VAL A 62 3.93 7.97 15.90
#